data_AF-V8N402-F1
#
_entry.id   AF-V8N402-F1
#
_cell.length_a   1.000
_cell.length_b   1.000
_cell.length_c   1.000
_cell.angle_alpha   90.00
_cell.angle_beta   90.00
_cell.angle_gamma   90.00
#
_symmetry.space_group_name_H-M   'P 1'
#
loop_
_entity.id
_entity.type
_entity.pdbx_description
1 polymer ?
#
loop_
_entity_poly.entity_id
_entity_poly.type
_entity_poly.pdbx_seq_one_letter_code
_entity_poly.pdbx_strand_id
1 'polypeptide(L)'
;MNSALEDIQKSLDMYLETKRHIFPRFYFLSNDDLLEILGQSRNPDAVQPHLKKCFDNIKCLKIQKIGTSQRSEALGMYSLDGEYVDYTH
;
A
#
# COMPACT_ATOMS: atom_id res chain seq x y z
N MET A 1 28.77 7.12 18.89
CA MET A 1 27.59 7.09 18.01
C MET A 1 28.05 6.58 16.65
N ASN A 2 27.31 5.63 16.07
CA ASN A 2 27.77 4.87 14.91
C ASN A 2 27.33 5.62 13.63
N SER A 3 28.17 6.53 13.13
CA SER A 3 27.86 7.44 12.00
C SER A 3 27.21 6.73 10.81
N ALA A 4 27.67 5.51 10.48
CA ALA A 4 27.11 4.73 9.38
C ALA A 4 25.63 4.36 9.58
N LEU A 5 25.21 4.06 10.82
CA LEU A 5 23.80 3.78 11.13
C LEU A 5 22.94 5.03 11.00
N GLU A 6 23.47 6.19 11.40
CA GLU A 6 22.79 7.48 11.28
C GLU A 6 22.57 7.86 9.81
N ASP A 7 23.58 7.65 8.96
CA ASP A 7 23.50 7.92 7.52
C ASP A 7 22.49 7.00 6.81
N ILE A 8 22.44 5.72 7.19
CA ILE A 8 21.45 4.76 6.69
C ILE A 8 20.04 5.19 7.10
N GLN A 9 19.85 5.54 8.38
CA GLN A 9 18.55 5.96 8.89
C GLN A 9 18.04 7.22 8.15
N LYS A 10 18.91 8.22 7.97
CA LYS A 10 18.56 9.44 7.25
C LYS A 10 18.20 9.18 5.79
N SER A 11 18.95 8.32 5.12
CA SER A 11 18.68 7.95 3.72
C SER A 11 17.35 7.22 3.58
N LEU A 12 17.03 6.34 4.55
CA LEU A 12 15.75 5.65 4.61
C LEU A 12 14.60 6.63 4.82
N ASP A 13 14.71 7.55 5.78
CA ASP A 13 13.67 8.54 6.05
C ASP A 13 13.40 9.44 4.83
N MET A 14 14.46 9.88 4.13
CA MET A 14 14.33 10.64 2.88
C MET A 14 13.62 9.84 1.78
N TYR A 15 13.93 8.54 1.67
CA TYR A 15 13.27 7.66 0.70
C TYR A 15 11.78 7.48 1.01
N LEU A 16 11.42 7.25 2.26
CA LEU A 16 10.02 7.13 2.69
C LEU A 16 9.25 8.43 2.43
N GLU A 17 9.84 9.57 2.74
CA GLU A 17 9.21 10.89 2.50
C GLU A 17 8.98 11.15 1.01
N THR A 18 9.93 10.74 0.16
CA THR A 18 9.77 10.82 -1.30
C THR A 18 8.58 9.98 -1.78
N LYS A 19 8.38 8.78 -1.21
CA LYS A 19 7.22 7.94 -1.54
C LYS A 19 5.90 8.54 -1.04
N ARG A 20 5.90 9.14 0.14
CA ARG A 20 4.73 9.86 0.67
C ARG A 20 4.36 11.08 -0.19
N HIS A 21 5.35 11.80 -0.68
CA HIS A 21 5.12 12.94 -1.57
C HIS A 21 4.46 12.52 -2.90
N ILE A 22 4.89 11.39 -3.47
CA ILE A 22 4.31 10.85 -4.71
C ILE A 22 2.88 10.37 -4.51
N PHE A 23 2.58 9.77 -3.35
CA PHE A 23 1.26 9.28 -3.02
C PHE A 23 0.87 9.70 -1.59
N PRO A 24 0.19 10.86 -1.43
CA PRO A 24 -0.07 11.46 -0.12
C PRO A 24 -0.86 10.58 0.85
N ARG A 25 -1.56 9.54 0.40
CA ARG A 25 -2.23 8.62 1.33
C ARG A 25 -1.26 7.82 2.20
N PHE A 26 0.02 7.71 1.81
CA PHE A 26 1.04 7.10 2.66
C PHE A 26 1.42 7.94 3.89
N TYR A 27 0.96 9.20 4.00
CA TYR A 27 1.08 9.96 5.26
C TYR A 27 0.21 9.36 6.39
N PHE A 28 -0.84 8.58 6.06
CA PHE A 28 -1.66 7.87 7.04
C PHE A 28 -1.04 6.55 7.53
N LEU A 29 0.14 6.18 7.00
CA LEU A 29 0.85 4.96 7.35
C LEU A 29 2.07 5.24 8.23
N SER A 30 2.32 4.34 9.18
CA SER A 30 3.58 4.29 9.90
C SER A 30 4.75 3.96 8.96
N ASN A 31 5.98 4.21 9.39
CA ASN A 31 7.16 3.87 8.60
C ASN A 31 7.22 2.34 8.33
N ASP A 32 6.86 1.52 9.32
CA ASP A 32 6.84 0.06 9.20
C ASP A 32 5.79 -0.42 8.19
N ASP A 33 4.57 0.13 8.26
CA ASP A 33 3.50 -0.17 7.29
C ASP A 33 3.94 0.19 5.86
N LEU A 34 4.56 1.36 5.69
CA LEU A 34 5.01 1.81 4.38
C LEU A 34 6.14 0.91 3.84
N LEU A 35 7.07 0.49 4.70
CA LEU A 35 8.12 -0.45 4.33
C LEU A 35 7.57 -1.81 3.90
N GLU A 36 6.56 -2.32 4.60
CA GLU A 36 5.89 -3.57 4.24
C GLU A 36 5.26 -3.49 2.85
N ILE A 37 4.53 -2.41 2.56
CA ILE A 37 3.96 -2.16 1.22
C ILE A 37 5.06 -2.09 0.16
N LEU A 38 6.15 -1.37 0.42
CA LEU A 38 7.24 -1.21 -0.55
C LEU A 38 7.95 -2.54 -0.82
N GLY A 39 8.17 -3.34 0.23
CA GLY A 39 8.76 -4.68 0.14
C GLY A 39 7.87 -5.70 -0.56
N GLN A 40 6.54 -5.56 -0.42
CA GLN A 40 5.53 -6.45 -1.03
C GLN A 40 4.79 -5.80 -2.20
N SER A 41 5.36 -4.78 -2.84
CA SER A 41 4.69 -3.99 -3.89
C SER A 41 4.20 -4.79 -5.11
N ARG A 42 4.72 -6.00 -5.32
CA ARG A 42 4.30 -6.94 -6.38
C ARG A 42 3.22 -7.93 -5.95
N ASN A 43 2.90 -7.99 -4.66
CA ASN A 43 1.90 -8.86 -4.08
C ASN A 43 0.71 -8.03 -3.58
N PRO A 44 -0.34 -7.87 -4.39
CA PRO A 44 -1.42 -6.96 -4.03
C PRO A 44 -2.23 -7.48 -2.83
N ASP A 45 -2.27 -8.78 -2.58
CA ASP A 45 -2.91 -9.37 -1.40
C ASP A 45 -2.23 -8.92 -0.09
N ALA A 46 -0.91 -8.75 -0.11
CA ALA A 46 -0.14 -8.25 1.03
C ALA A 46 -0.36 -6.75 1.29
N VAL A 47 -0.75 -5.98 0.28
CA VAL A 47 -1.02 -4.53 0.41
C VAL A 47 -2.42 -4.25 0.98
N GLN A 48 -3.38 -5.17 0.79
CA GLN A 48 -4.77 -5.04 1.23
C GLN A 48 -4.96 -4.57 2.68
N PRO A 49 -4.24 -5.10 3.70
CA PRO A 49 -4.47 -4.74 5.10
C PRO A 49 -4.15 -3.27 5.41
N HIS A 50 -3.35 -2.62 4.59
CA HIS A 50 -2.97 -1.21 4.77
C HIS A 50 -3.96 -0.25 4.09
N LEU A 51 -4.78 -0.72 3.15
CA LEU A 51 -5.73 0.14 2.42
C LEU A 51 -6.74 0.81 3.35
N LYS A 52 -7.21 0.12 4.40
CA LYS A 52 -8.11 0.68 5.42
C LYS A 52 -7.53 1.87 6.19
N LYS A 53 -6.20 2.02 6.23
CA LYS A 53 -5.51 3.15 6.84
C LYS A 53 -5.35 4.30 5.84
N CYS A 54 -5.15 3.97 4.57
CA CYS A 54 -4.96 4.94 3.49
C CYS A 54 -6.26 5.59 3.02
N PHE A 55 -7.39 4.90 3.12
CA PHE A 55 -8.66 5.31 2.52
C PHE A 55 -9.83 5.16 3.49
N ASP A 56 -10.58 6.24 3.64
CA ASP A 56 -11.86 6.20 4.34
C ASP A 56 -12.85 5.31 3.57
N ASN A 57 -13.59 4.49 4.31
CA ASN A 57 -14.64 3.60 3.80
C ASN A 57 -14.19 2.58 2.73
N ILE A 58 -12.88 2.32 2.59
CA ILE A 58 -12.36 1.21 1.78
C ILE A 58 -11.65 0.23 2.69
N LYS A 59 -12.22 -0.97 2.84
CA LYS A 59 -11.62 -2.06 3.63
C LYS A 59 -10.61 -2.85 2.81
N CYS A 60 -11.01 -3.30 1.63
CA CYS A 60 -10.19 -4.10 0.72
C CYS A 60 -10.75 -4.04 -0.70
N LEU A 61 -9.93 -4.45 -1.67
CA LEU A 61 -10.30 -4.60 -3.08
C LEU A 61 -10.62 -6.05 -3.40
N LYS A 62 -11.57 -6.27 -4.31
CA LYS A 62 -11.75 -7.58 -4.95
C LYS A 62 -10.74 -7.71 -6.09
N ILE A 63 -9.76 -8.59 -5.93
CA ILE A 63 -8.69 -8.79 -6.92
C ILE A 63 -8.93 -10.09 -7.68
N GLN A 64 -8.71 -10.07 -8.99
CA GLN A 64 -8.66 -11.25 -9.84
C GLN A 64 -7.34 -11.32 -10.61
N LYS A 65 -6.74 -12.51 -10.65
CA LYS A 65 -5.59 -12.79 -11.50
C LYS A 65 -6.08 -13.06 -12.92
N ILE A 66 -5.52 -12.37 -13.91
CA ILE A 66 -5.94 -12.52 -15.30
C ILE A 66 -4.88 -13.32 -16.09
N GLY A 67 -5.31 -14.46 -16.63
CA GLY A 67 -4.49 -15.34 -17.47
C GLY A 67 -3.42 -16.13 -16.70
N THR A 68 -2.39 -16.58 -17.41
CA THR A 68 -1.20 -17.27 -16.85
C THR A 68 -0.13 -16.30 -16.33
N SER A 69 -0.40 -15.00 -16.38
CA SER A 69 0.46 -13.91 -15.95
C SER A 69 0.30 -13.62 -14.45
N GLN A 70 1.33 -13.06 -13.81
CA GLN A 70 1.23 -12.50 -12.44
C GLN A 70 0.48 -11.15 -12.39
N ARG A 71 -0.29 -10.82 -13.44
CA ARG A 71 -1.09 -9.60 -13.51
C ARG A 71 -2.37 -9.78 -12.70
N SER A 72 -2.59 -8.85 -11.80
CA SER A 72 -3.76 -8.80 -10.93
C SER A 72 -4.55 -7.53 -11.25
N GLU A 73 -5.87 -7.65 -11.35
CA GLU A 73 -6.77 -6.53 -11.60
C GLU A 73 -7.79 -6.42 -10.48
N ALA A 74 -8.12 -5.18 -10.09
CA ALA A 74 -9.17 -4.91 -9.12
C ALA A 74 -10.50 -4.82 -9.86
N LEU A 75 -11.47 -5.64 -9.44
CA LEU A 75 -12.82 -5.68 -10.00
C LEU A 75 -13.79 -4.77 -9.25
N GLY A 76 -13.49 -4.45 -8.00
CA GLY A 76 -14.34 -3.64 -7.14
C GLY A 76 -13.72 -3.46 -5.75
N MET A 77 -14.48 -2.84 -4.86
CA MET A 77 -14.05 -2.57 -3.48
C MET A 77 -15.12 -2.93 -2.47
N TYR A 78 -14.66 -3.31 -1.27
CA TYR A 78 -15.50 -3.53 -0.10
C TYR A 78 -15.37 -2.37 0.87
N SER A 79 -16.51 -1.90 1.41
CA SER A 79 -16.54 -0.94 2.50
C SER A 79 -16.25 -1.60 3.85
N LEU A 80 -16.07 -0.79 4.89
CA LEU A 80 -15.91 -1.28 6.25
C LEU A 80 -17.16 -2.00 6.77
N ASP A 81 -18.34 -1.57 6.31
CA ASP A 81 -19.65 -2.12 6.66
C ASP A 81 -20.02 -3.38 5.85
N GLY A 82 -19.15 -3.78 4.91
CA GLY A 82 -19.31 -4.99 4.11
C GLY A 82 -20.06 -4.78 2.79
N GLU A 83 -20.34 -3.54 2.42
CA GLU A 83 -20.92 -3.22 1.11
C GLU A 83 -19.89 -3.47 0.00
N TYR A 84 -20.35 -3.93 -1.16
CA TYR A 84 -19.50 -4.16 -2.32
C TYR A 84 -19.90 -3.21 -3.46
N VAL A 85 -18.90 -2.56 -4.05
CA VAL A 85 -19.07 -1.71 -5.23
C VAL A 85 -18.21 -2.25 -6.35
N ASP A 86 -18.84 -2.58 -7.47
CA ASP A 86 -18.17 -3.03 -8.69
C ASP A 86 -17.58 -1.84 -9.45
N TYR A 87 -16.40 -2.02 -10.05
CA TYR A 87 -15.81 -1.01 -10.91
C TYR A 87 -16.41 -1.12 -12.31
N THR A 88 -17.31 -0.20 -12.65
CA THR A 88 -17.81 -0.05 -14.02
C THR A 88 -16.70 0.54 -14.89
N HIS A 89 -16.32 -0.19 -15.94
CA HIS A 89 -15.35 0.23 -16.96
C HIS A 89 -15.75 1.53 -17.65
#